data_AF-A0A3M1EK47-F1
#
_entry.id   AF-A0A3M1EK47-F1
#
_cell.length_a   1.000
_cell.length_b   1.000
_cell.length_c   1.000
_cell.angle_alpha   90.00
_cell.angle_beta   90.00
_cell.angle_gamma   90.00
#
_symmetry.space_group_name_H-M   'P 1'
#
loop_
_entity.id
_entity.type
_entity.pdbx_description
1 polymer ?
#
loop_
_entity_poly.entity_id
_entity_poly.type
_entity_poly.pdbx_seq_one_letter_code
_entity_poly.pdbx_strand_id
1 'polypeptide(L)' 'ETVRFTFSGRRLTLVTTPSGGATVSVRVDGDSPETVSLAENRTEYPLFRSWRKGEHTVQLTLVNDAPIGVDGFVVE' A
#
# COMPACT_ATOMS: atom_id res chain seq x y z
N GLU A 1 -11.04 -2.68 6.64
CA GLU A 1 -11.38 -1.40 5.98
C GLU A 1 -10.71 -1.31 4.62
N THR A 2 -11.25 -0.52 3.68
CA THR A 2 -10.72 -0.41 2.31
C THR A 2 -10.52 1.05 1.91
N VAL A 3 -9.33 1.35 1.38
CA VAL A 3 -8.99 2.66 0.78
C VAL A 3 -8.71 2.44 -0.70
N ARG A 4 -9.21 3.34 -1.55
CA ARG A 4 -8.97 3.32 -2.99
C ARG A 4 -8.57 4.71 -3.48
N PHE A 5 -7.52 4.78 -4.28
CA PHE A 5 -7.03 6.02 -4.85
C PHE A 5 -6.36 5.79 -6.20
N THR A 6 -6.18 6.86 -6.97
CA THR A 6 -5.42 6.86 -8.21
C THR A 6 -4.17 7.73 -8.08
N PHE A 7 -3.12 7.36 -8.78
CA PHE A 7 -1.91 8.19 -8.88
C PHE A 7 -1.28 8.06 -10.27
N SER A 8 -0.54 9.08 -10.69
CA SER A 8 0.27 9.05 -11.91
C SER A 8 1.74 8.84 -11.57
N GLY A 9 2.33 7.75 -12.04
CA GLY A 9 3.71 7.41 -11.73
C GLY A 9 4.09 6.02 -12.24
N ARG A 10 5.15 5.47 -11.67
CA ARG A 10 5.66 4.11 -11.94
C ARG A 10 6.00 3.37 -10.64
N ARG A 11 6.06 4.09 -9.51
CA ARG A 11 6.34 3.53 -8.18
C ARG A 11 5.46 4.20 -7.14
N LEU A 12 5.14 3.42 -6.12
CA LEU A 12 4.38 3.85 -4.95
C LEU A 12 5.01 3.23 -3.71
N THR A 13 5.25 4.06 -2.70
CA THR A 13 5.64 3.63 -1.36
C THR A 13 4.58 4.09 -0.38
N LEU A 14 4.08 3.14 0.42
CA LEU A 14 3.20 3.42 1.55
C LEU A 14 4.04 3.85 2.74
N VAL A 15 3.69 4.98 3.35
CA VAL A 15 4.30 5.47 4.58
C VAL A 15 3.30 5.32 5.72
N THR A 16 3.70 4.61 6.76
CA THR A 16 2.88 4.30 7.92
C THR A 16 3.54 4.77 9.20
N THR A 17 2.72 5.06 10.21
CA THR A 17 3.21 4.99 11.59
C THR A 17 3.53 3.53 11.94
N PRO A 18 4.40 3.26 12.93
CA PRO A 18 4.64 1.91 13.43
C PRO A 18 3.32 1.17 13.67
N SER A 19 3.02 0.22 12.80
CA SER A 19 1.76 -0.54 12.84
C SER A 19 1.95 -1.72 13.78
N GLY A 20 0.96 -2.08 14.60
CA GLY A 20 1.07 -3.21 15.52
C GLY A 20 1.04 -4.59 14.84
N GLY A 21 1.75 -4.77 13.73
CA GLY A 21 1.72 -6.00 12.92
C GLY A 21 0.56 -6.06 11.92
N ALA A 22 0.15 -4.92 11.37
CA ALA A 22 -0.96 -4.86 10.42
C ALA A 22 -0.65 -5.62 9.11
N THR A 23 -1.67 -6.22 8.52
CA THR A 23 -1.56 -6.89 7.21
C THR A 23 -2.51 -6.24 6.23
N VAL A 24 -1.99 -5.81 5.09
CA VAL A 24 -2.76 -5.13 4.05
C VAL A 24 -2.73 -5.92 2.74
N SER A 25 -3.89 -6.03 2.10
CA SER A 25 -4.03 -6.58 0.76
C SER A 25 -4.05 -5.42 -0.24
N VAL A 26 -3.16 -5.48 -1.21
CA VAL A 26 -2.91 -4.45 -2.23
C VAL A 26 -3.35 -4.99 -3.58
N ARG A 27 -4.26 -4.29 -4.25
CA ARG A 27 -4.66 -4.56 -5.63
C ARG A 27 -4.36 -3.33 -6.47
N VAL A 28 -3.76 -3.54 -7.64
CA VAL A 28 -3.40 -2.46 -8.57
C VAL A 28 -4.02 -2.75 -9.93
N ASP A 29 -4.67 -1.76 -10.54
CA ASP A 29 -5.28 -1.83 -11.88
C ASP A 29 -6.24 -3.02 -12.12
N GLY A 30 -6.80 -3.58 -11.05
CA GLY A 30 -7.70 -4.73 -11.11
C GLY A 30 -7.00 -6.10 -11.05
N ASP A 31 -5.68 -6.14 -10.92
CA ASP A 31 -4.89 -7.36 -10.83
C ASP A 31 -5.23 -8.21 -9.58
N SER A 32 -4.67 -9.42 -9.53
CA SER A 32 -4.73 -10.26 -8.35
C SER A 32 -4.16 -9.52 -7.12
N PRO A 33 -4.87 -9.52 -5.98
CA PRO A 33 -4.41 -8.85 -4.79
C PRO A 33 -3.16 -9.53 -4.22
N GLU A 34 -2.24 -8.73 -3.71
CA GLU A 34 -1.05 -9.17 -2.98
C GLU A 34 -1.16 -8.81 -1.51
N THR A 35 -0.70 -9.69 -0.62
CA THR A 35 -0.67 -9.44 0.82
C THR A 35 0.70 -8.89 1.23
N VAL A 36 0.70 -7.77 1.96
CA VAL A 36 1.87 -7.13 2.53
C VAL A 36 1.73 -7.09 4.05
N SER A 37 2.70 -7.68 4.75
CA SER A 37 2.79 -7.62 6.20
C SER A 37 3.61 -6.42 6.64
N LEU A 38 3.01 -5.57 7.47
CA LEU A 38 3.61 -4.36 7.99
C LEU A 38 4.30 -4.67 9.32
N ALA A 39 5.62 -4.84 9.26
CA ALA A 39 6.45 -5.08 10.45
C ALA A 39 6.36 -3.93 11.47
N GLU A 40 6.41 -4.25 12.76
CA GLU A 40 6.18 -3.29 13.85
C GLU A 40 7.12 -2.07 13.85
N ASN A 41 8.37 -2.25 13.43
CA ASN A 41 9.41 -1.22 13.49
C ASN A 41 9.76 -0.62 12.13
N ARG A 42 8.89 -0.78 11.12
CA ARG A 42 9.11 -0.25 9.78
C ARG A 42 7.98 0.70 9.40
N THR A 43 8.33 1.76 8.69
CA THR A 43 7.40 2.84 8.32
C THR A 43 7.24 2.98 6.81
N GLU A 44 8.18 2.46 6.01
CA GLU A 44 8.15 2.60 4.55
C GLU A 44 8.04 1.25 3.85
N TYR A 45 6.97 1.07 3.09
CA TYR A 45 6.65 -0.17 2.38
C TYR A 45 6.52 0.10 0.89
N PRO A 46 7.53 -0.26 0.09
CA PRO A 46 7.42 -0.16 -1.35
C PRO A 46 6.32 -1.12 -1.83
N LEU A 47 5.28 -0.57 -2.47
CA LEU A 47 4.19 -1.34 -3.08
C LEU A 47 4.44 -1.58 -4.58
N PHE A 48 5.58 -1.12 -5.10
CA PHE A 48 5.89 -1.13 -6.51
C PHE A 48 6.36 -2.51 -6.99
N ARG A 49 5.99 -2.87 -8.23
CA ARG A 49 6.56 -3.99 -9.00
C ARG A 49 7.03 -3.56 -10.39
N SER A 50 7.68 -2.40 -10.48
CA SER A 50 8.20 -1.83 -11.75
C SER A 50 7.10 -1.56 -12.77
N TRP A 51 6.10 -0.77 -12.38
CA TRP A 51 5.00 -0.42 -13.27
C TRP A 51 5.46 0.49 -14.41
N ARG A 52 4.76 0.39 -15.55
CA ARG A 52 4.96 1.35 -16.64
C ARG A 52 4.52 2.72 -16.16
N LYS A 53 5.21 3.78 -16.58
CA LYS A 53 4.77 5.14 -16.27
C LYS A 53 3.35 5.37 -16.81
N GLY A 54 2.42 5.70 -15.93
CA GLY A 54 1.02 5.92 -16.28
C GLY A 54 0.16 6.25 -15.07
N GLU A 55 -1.16 6.30 -15.29
CA GLU A 55 -2.14 6.34 -14.21
C GLU A 55 -2.40 4.92 -13.70
N HIS A 56 -2.42 4.77 -12.38
CA HIS A 56 -2.69 3.50 -11.70
C HIS A 56 -3.78 3.69 -10.66
N THR A 57 -4.66 2.71 -10.53
CA THR A 57 -5.63 2.62 -9.44
C THR A 57 -5.14 1.62 -8.39
N VAL A 58 -4.99 2.07 -7.15
CA VAL A 58 -4.60 1.22 -6.02
C VAL A 58 -5.78 1.05 -5.07
N GLN A 59 -5.97 -0.18 -4.63
CA GLN A 59 -6.89 -0.53 -3.56
C GLN A 59 -6.11 -1.22 -2.44
N LEU A 60 -6.16 -0.63 -1.24
CA LEU A 60 -5.60 -1.18 -0.01
C LEU A 60 -6.75 -1.67 0.86
N THR A 61 -6.67 -2.92 1.31
CA THR A 61 -7.68 -3.54 2.19
C THR A 61 -6.98 -4.08 3.42
N LEU A 62 -7.36 -3.61 4.61
CA LEU A 62 -6.87 -4.17 5.86
C LEU A 62 -7.41 -5.60 6.04
N VAL A 63 -6.50 -6.55 6.28
CA VAL A 63 -6.78 -8.00 6.34
C VAL A 63 -6.98 -8.50 7.77
N ASN A 64 -6.36 -7.85 8.75
CA ASN A 64 -6.48 -8.18 10.17
C ASN A 64 -6.89 -6.95 10.99
N ASP A 65 -7.33 -7.15 12.22
CA ASP A 65 -7.81 -6.04 13.08
C ASP A 65 -6.67 -5.25 13.74
N ALA A 66 -5.42 -5.48 13.35
CA ALA A 66 -4.28 -4.74 13.87
C ALA A 66 -4.31 -3.30 13.34
N PRO A 67 -4.17 -2.30 14.21
CA PRO A 67 -4.27 -0.91 13.80
C PRO A 67 -3.12 -0.50 12.89
N ILE A 68 -3.44 0.35 11.92
CA ILE A 68 -2.49 0.97 11.01
C ILE A 68 -2.80 2.47 10.95
N GLY A 69 -1.77 3.31 11.11
CA GLY A 69 -1.82 4.71 10.70
C GLY A 69 -1.14 4.86 9.36
N VAL A 70 -1.83 5.47 8.39
CA VAL A 70 -1.26 5.82 7.08
C VAL A 70 -0.90 7.29 7.11
N ASP A 71 0.40 7.60 7.12
CA ASP A 71 0.91 8.98 7.12
C ASP A 71 0.89 9.58 5.71
N GLY A 72 1.04 8.73 4.69
CA GLY A 72 0.93 9.17 3.31
C GLY A 72 1.49 8.18 2.30
N PHE A 73 1.70 8.71 1.09
CA PHE A 73 2.20 7.97 -0.06
C PHE A 73 3.30 8.76 -0.76
N VAL A 74 4.37 8.07 -1.14
CA VAL A 74 5.43 8.63 -2.00
C VAL A 74 5.26 8.05 -3.39
N VAL A 75 5.20 8.92 -4.40
CA VAL A 75 4.99 8.57 -5.82
C VAL A 75 6.21 8.99 -6.63
N GLU A 76 6.71 8.10 -7.50
CA GLU A 76 7.85 8.35 -8.42
C GLU A 76 7.63 7.77 -9.83
#